data_AF-A0A844Q5J4-F1
#
_entry.id   AF-A0A844Q5J4-F1
#
_cell.length_a   1.000
_cell.length_b   1.000
_cell.length_c   1.000
_cell.angle_alpha   90.00
_cell.angle_beta   90.00
_cell.angle_gamma   90.00
#
_symmetry.space_group_name_H-M   'P 1'
#
loop_
_entity.id
_entity.type
_entity.pdbx_description
1 polymer ?
#
loop_
_entity_poly.entity_id
_entity_poly.type
_entity_poly.pdbx_seq_one_letter_code
_entity_poly.pdbx_strand_id
1 'polypeptide(L)'
;MIPLKTFFARITGKLLGDGTITKERGKSPRFHFTHHVPDYEWTIECYDKLKTYISFSKPAYRRSEDPRLRKGYSENYLVRSHVHPIITELYDIWYPNGQKIVPLEWMTPYFTDETLAWWYQDDGHLKIENGKISKIVLSTDSFTSEENERLIHLLHRKYGFTFRLDGQNRIVLYERFQCIVFLHIVEPYMNDVMHRKMNPHARIQPFAQKPAIRLPKQWTIEQPTKTINEALERLAYLLPNDTIDMTRVIEQFFPRPTHPIEKKHYQVRLTDTNRKRLHQLHEATGLSLSELAIWSLKN
;
A
#
# COMPACT_ATOMS: atom_id res chain seq x y z
N MET A 1 -25.60 -9.54 10.06
CA MET A 1 -25.72 -8.15 9.56
C MET A 1 -24.31 -7.61 9.41
N ILE A 2 -23.85 -7.30 8.20
CA ILE A 2 -22.52 -6.67 8.04
C ILE A 2 -22.61 -5.26 8.63
N PRO A 3 -21.65 -4.82 9.47
CA PRO A 3 -21.66 -3.48 10.03
C PRO A 3 -21.68 -2.44 8.91
N LEU A 4 -22.54 -1.44 9.02
CA LEU A 4 -22.63 -0.31 8.08
C LEU A 4 -21.24 0.33 7.81
N LYS A 5 -20.36 0.33 8.81
CA LYS A 5 -18.97 0.80 8.68
C LYS A 5 -18.17 0.02 7.63
N THR A 6 -18.32 -1.30 7.55
CA THR A 6 -17.62 -2.14 6.57
C THR A 6 -18.11 -1.86 5.15
N PHE A 7 -19.41 -1.63 4.96
CA PHE A 7 -19.94 -1.19 3.67
C PHE A 7 -19.31 0.15 3.24
N PHE A 8 -19.26 1.13 4.16
CA PHE A 8 -18.66 2.42 3.87
C PHE A 8 -17.15 2.34 3.60
N ALA A 9 -16.43 1.47 4.30
CA ALA A 9 -15.01 1.25 4.03
C ALA A 9 -14.76 0.77 2.58
N ARG A 10 -15.57 -0.19 2.12
CA ARG A 10 -15.48 -0.79 0.77
C ARG A 10 -15.94 0.15 -0.33
N ILE A 11 -17.09 0.82 -0.14
CA ILE A 11 -17.59 1.79 -1.12
C ILE A 11 -16.62 2.97 -1.25
N THR A 12 -15.99 3.40 -0.14
CA THR A 12 -14.93 4.42 -0.17
C THR A 12 -13.74 3.94 -0.99
N GLY A 13 -13.29 2.69 -0.80
CA GLY A 13 -12.20 2.13 -1.62
C GLY A 13 -12.53 2.13 -3.11
N LYS A 14 -13.76 1.72 -3.49
CA LYS A 14 -14.24 1.81 -4.86
C LYS A 14 -14.33 3.24 -5.37
N LEU A 15 -14.86 4.17 -4.58
CA LEU A 15 -14.99 5.56 -4.98
C LEU A 15 -13.64 6.29 -4.98
N LEU A 16 -12.59 5.78 -4.36
CA LEU A 16 -11.24 6.27 -4.63
C LEU A 16 -10.63 5.65 -5.89
N GLY A 17 -11.11 4.45 -6.26
CA GLY A 17 -10.69 3.69 -7.43
C GLY A 17 -11.66 3.75 -8.62
N ASP A 18 -11.93 2.57 -9.19
CA ASP A 18 -12.73 2.33 -10.42
C ASP A 18 -14.25 2.56 -10.26
N GLY A 19 -14.71 2.81 -9.04
CA GLY A 19 -16.11 3.06 -8.72
C GLY A 19 -16.55 4.47 -9.05
N THR A 20 -17.79 4.59 -9.54
CA THR A 20 -18.41 5.89 -9.79
C THR A 20 -19.92 5.84 -9.55
N ILE A 21 -20.51 6.98 -9.23
CA ILE A 21 -21.96 7.15 -9.12
C ILE A 21 -22.42 8.08 -10.24
N THR A 22 -23.31 7.58 -11.10
CA THR A 22 -23.86 8.35 -12.22
C THR A 22 -25.32 8.67 -12.01
N LYS A 23 -25.72 9.89 -12.39
CA LYS A 23 -27.09 10.39 -12.30
C LYS A 23 -27.52 10.96 -13.65
N GLU A 24 -28.37 10.23 -14.36
CA GLU A 24 -28.99 10.72 -15.59
C GLU A 24 -30.09 11.75 -15.25
N ARG A 25 -30.34 12.70 -16.17
CA ARG A 25 -31.38 13.73 -15.98
C ARG A 25 -32.74 13.07 -15.69
N GLY A 26 -33.34 13.45 -14.57
CA GLY A 26 -34.66 12.94 -14.16
C GLY A 26 -34.64 11.52 -13.58
N LYS A 27 -33.46 10.92 -13.33
CA LYS A 27 -33.32 9.59 -12.72
C LYS A 27 -32.58 9.64 -11.40
N SER A 28 -32.78 8.62 -10.57
CA SER A 28 -32.01 8.41 -9.35
C SER A 28 -30.59 7.93 -9.66
N PRO A 29 -29.59 8.35 -8.86
CA PRO A 29 -28.21 7.95 -9.05
C PRO A 29 -28.02 6.44 -8.87
N ARG A 30 -27.03 5.88 -9.57
CA ARG A 30 -26.63 4.48 -9.46
C ARG A 30 -25.12 4.37 -9.36
N PHE A 31 -24.68 3.52 -8.44
CA PHE A 31 -23.27 3.17 -8.31
C PHE A 31 -22.93 2.11 -9.34
N HIS A 32 -21.75 2.21 -9.95
CA HIS A 32 -21.20 1.15 -10.77
C HIS A 32 -19.67 1.15 -10.73
N PHE A 33 -19.10 -0.01 -11.03
CA PHE A 33 -17.66 -0.19 -11.21
C PHE A 33 -17.44 -1.18 -12.36
N THR A 34 -16.27 -1.11 -12.95
CA THR A 34 -15.89 -1.91 -14.10
C THR A 34 -14.48 -2.43 -13.89
N HIS A 35 -14.25 -3.73 -14.11
CA HIS A 35 -12.88 -4.26 -14.15
C HIS A 35 -12.63 -5.03 -15.45
N HIS A 36 -11.37 -5.13 -15.86
CA HIS A 36 -10.97 -5.89 -17.03
C HIS A 36 -11.23 -7.40 -16.84
N VAL A 37 -11.38 -8.13 -17.95
CA VAL A 37 -11.67 -9.57 -17.94
C VAL A 37 -10.72 -10.41 -17.06
N PRO A 38 -9.39 -10.18 -17.04
CA PRO A 38 -8.49 -10.91 -16.14
C PRO A 38 -8.79 -10.72 -14.64
N ASP A 39 -9.46 -9.63 -14.28
CA ASP A 39 -9.79 -9.27 -12.91
C ASP A 39 -11.26 -9.66 -12.56
N TYR A 40 -11.80 -10.68 -13.23
CA TYR A 40 -13.18 -11.11 -13.01
C TYR A 40 -13.43 -11.64 -11.59
N GLU A 41 -12.48 -12.37 -11.00
CA GLU A 41 -12.64 -12.86 -9.61
C GLU A 41 -12.70 -11.70 -8.62
N TRP A 42 -11.89 -10.66 -8.83
CA TRP A 42 -12.01 -9.40 -8.07
C TRP A 42 -13.36 -8.72 -8.26
N THR A 43 -13.90 -8.75 -9.49
CA THR A 43 -15.26 -8.25 -9.78
C THR A 43 -16.33 -8.98 -8.96
N ILE A 44 -16.24 -10.31 -8.91
CA ILE A 44 -17.17 -11.16 -8.17
C ILE A 44 -17.06 -10.92 -6.67
N GLU A 45 -15.85 -10.83 -6.12
CA GLU A 45 -15.64 -10.53 -4.72
C GLU A 45 -16.23 -9.16 -4.33
N CYS A 46 -15.99 -8.12 -5.15
CA CYS A 46 -16.56 -6.80 -4.93
C CYS A 46 -18.09 -6.81 -4.95
N TYR A 47 -18.67 -7.48 -5.95
CA TYR A 47 -20.10 -7.67 -6.08
C TYR A 47 -20.67 -8.41 -4.85
N ASP A 48 -20.05 -9.51 -4.44
CA ASP A 48 -20.50 -10.33 -3.33
C ASP A 48 -20.39 -9.62 -1.98
N LYS A 49 -19.34 -8.82 -1.76
CA LYS A 49 -19.12 -8.05 -0.53
C LYS A 49 -19.98 -6.79 -0.43
N LEU A 50 -20.36 -6.17 -1.55
CA LEU A 50 -21.23 -4.99 -1.56
C LEU A 50 -22.72 -5.36 -1.63
N LYS A 51 -23.08 -6.47 -2.28
CA LYS A 51 -24.48 -6.89 -2.45
C LYS A 51 -25.20 -7.22 -1.14
N THR A 52 -24.44 -7.39 -0.06
CA THR A 52 -24.96 -7.62 1.28
C THR A 52 -25.64 -6.40 1.89
N TYR A 53 -25.45 -5.21 1.30
CA TYR A 53 -26.06 -3.96 1.78
C TYR A 53 -26.91 -3.26 0.72
N ILE A 54 -26.52 -3.31 -0.56
CA ILE A 54 -27.31 -2.73 -1.67
C ILE A 54 -27.50 -3.75 -2.79
N SER A 55 -28.61 -3.70 -3.51
CA SER A 55 -28.88 -4.64 -4.61
C SER A 55 -28.14 -4.25 -5.90
N PHE A 56 -27.74 -5.24 -6.68
CA PHE A 56 -27.02 -5.07 -7.94
C PHE A 56 -27.62 -5.94 -9.06
N SER A 57 -27.44 -5.50 -10.30
CA SER A 57 -27.49 -6.42 -11.44
C SER A 57 -26.26 -7.32 -11.43
N LYS A 58 -26.40 -8.57 -11.90
CA LYS A 58 -25.27 -9.49 -12.04
C LYS A 58 -24.17 -8.86 -12.90
N PRO A 59 -22.88 -9.15 -12.64
CA PRO A 59 -21.78 -8.68 -13.48
C PRO A 59 -22.04 -9.01 -14.95
N ALA A 60 -21.98 -7.99 -15.80
CA ALA A 60 -22.28 -8.10 -17.23
C ALA A 60 -21.01 -7.90 -18.04
N TYR A 61 -20.64 -8.91 -18.84
CA TYR A 61 -19.54 -8.79 -19.80
C TYR A 61 -19.86 -7.71 -20.84
N ARG A 62 -18.85 -6.94 -21.20
CA ARG A 62 -18.90 -5.92 -22.25
C ARG A 62 -17.63 -5.97 -23.07
N ARG A 63 -17.83 -5.79 -24.37
CA ARG A 63 -16.77 -5.53 -25.35
C ARG A 63 -17.04 -4.19 -26.01
N SER A 64 -16.03 -3.34 -26.09
CA SER A 64 -16.14 -2.01 -26.69
C SER A 64 -14.95 -1.77 -27.60
N GLU A 65 -15.20 -1.23 -28.79
CA GLU A 65 -14.12 -0.86 -29.71
C GLU A 65 -13.24 0.22 -29.07
N ASP A 66 -11.93 0.01 -29.14
CA ASP A 66 -10.93 0.94 -28.62
C ASP A 66 -9.72 0.93 -29.56
N PRO A 67 -9.62 1.89 -30.50
CA PRO A 67 -8.56 1.93 -31.49
C PRO A 67 -7.18 2.22 -30.87
N ARG A 68 -7.13 2.66 -29.60
CA ARG A 68 -5.86 2.89 -28.88
C ARG A 68 -5.20 1.57 -28.49
N LEU A 69 -5.95 0.49 -28.39
CA LEU A 69 -5.46 -0.82 -28.01
C LEU A 69 -5.01 -1.60 -29.26
N ARG A 70 -3.90 -2.35 -29.16
CA ARG A 70 -3.40 -3.20 -30.26
C ARG A 70 -4.43 -4.20 -30.78
N LYS A 71 -5.32 -4.68 -29.91
CA LYS A 71 -6.41 -5.61 -30.28
C LYS A 71 -7.60 -4.92 -30.96
N GLY A 72 -7.69 -3.59 -30.92
CA GLY A 72 -8.80 -2.80 -31.44
C GLY A 72 -10.04 -2.75 -30.55
N TYR A 73 -10.04 -3.40 -29.39
CA TYR A 73 -11.16 -3.43 -28.47
C TYR A 73 -10.70 -3.64 -27.02
N SER A 74 -11.53 -3.20 -26.08
CA SER A 74 -11.43 -3.49 -24.65
C SER A 74 -12.53 -4.45 -24.22
N GLU A 75 -12.24 -5.25 -23.19
CA GLU A 75 -13.19 -6.19 -22.59
C GLU A 75 -13.20 -5.97 -21.08
N ASN A 76 -14.40 -5.94 -20.50
CA ASN A 76 -14.60 -5.71 -19.08
C ASN A 76 -15.90 -6.33 -18.57
N TYR A 77 -16.05 -6.36 -17.26
CA TYR A 77 -17.30 -6.65 -16.58
C TYR A 77 -17.82 -5.40 -15.88
N LEU A 78 -19.05 -5.00 -16.21
CA LEU A 78 -19.75 -3.94 -15.50
C LEU A 78 -20.61 -4.53 -14.39
N VAL A 79 -20.51 -3.95 -13.20
CA VAL A 79 -21.46 -4.16 -12.10
C VAL A 79 -22.19 -2.84 -11.83
N ARG A 80 -23.53 -2.89 -11.74
CA ARG A 80 -24.37 -1.69 -11.54
C ARG A 80 -25.38 -1.94 -10.43
N SER A 81 -25.46 -1.00 -9.49
CA SER A 81 -26.44 -1.04 -8.41
C SER A 81 -27.85 -0.77 -8.94
N HIS A 82 -28.84 -1.31 -8.23
CA HIS A 82 -30.19 -0.77 -8.31
C HIS A 82 -30.26 0.58 -7.58
N VAL A 83 -31.37 1.29 -7.75
CA VAL A 83 -31.60 2.53 -7.01
C VAL A 83 -31.68 2.20 -5.52
N HIS A 84 -30.96 2.96 -4.70
CA HIS A 84 -30.93 2.78 -3.26
C HIS A 84 -30.73 4.15 -2.57
N PRO A 85 -31.43 4.46 -1.46
CA PRO A 85 -31.29 5.74 -0.76
C PRO A 85 -29.84 6.09 -0.39
N ILE A 86 -29.08 5.12 0.13
CA ILE A 86 -27.66 5.34 0.44
C ILE A 86 -26.80 5.77 -0.76
N ILE A 87 -27.13 5.32 -1.97
CA ILE A 87 -26.40 5.73 -3.18
C ILE A 87 -26.76 7.16 -3.56
N THR A 88 -28.00 7.58 -3.28
CA THR A 88 -28.41 8.99 -3.42
C THR A 88 -27.65 9.89 -2.46
N GLU A 89 -27.56 9.51 -1.18
CA GLU A 89 -26.79 10.25 -0.19
C GLU A 89 -25.30 10.33 -0.57
N LEU A 90 -24.70 9.20 -0.98
CA LEU A 90 -23.31 9.17 -1.43
C LEU A 90 -23.09 10.01 -2.69
N TYR A 91 -24.07 10.09 -3.59
CA TYR A 91 -23.97 10.97 -4.76
C TYR A 91 -23.87 12.43 -4.33
N ASP A 92 -24.71 12.89 -3.41
CA ASP A 92 -24.70 14.27 -2.96
C ASP A 92 -23.39 14.64 -2.22
N ILE A 93 -22.77 13.65 -1.54
CA ILE A 93 -21.49 13.81 -0.84
C ILE A 93 -20.30 13.82 -1.80
N TRP A 94 -20.22 12.85 -2.72
CA TRP A 94 -19.08 12.66 -3.60
C TRP A 94 -19.17 13.47 -4.89
N TYR A 95 -20.36 13.93 -5.27
CA TYR A 95 -20.64 14.64 -6.52
C TYR A 95 -21.50 15.89 -6.32
N PRO A 96 -21.15 16.83 -5.41
CA PRO A 96 -21.99 17.98 -5.07
C PRO A 96 -22.31 18.87 -6.29
N ASN A 97 -21.45 18.88 -7.30
CA ASN A 97 -21.63 19.60 -8.56
C ASN A 97 -21.65 18.66 -9.79
N GLY A 98 -22.00 17.39 -9.59
CA GLY A 98 -21.92 16.36 -10.62
C GLY A 98 -20.49 15.91 -10.98
N GLN A 99 -19.48 16.51 -10.33
CA GLN A 99 -18.07 16.14 -10.44
C GLN A 99 -17.61 15.42 -9.17
N LYS A 100 -16.89 14.31 -9.35
CA LYS A 100 -16.33 13.50 -8.27
C LYS A 100 -15.30 14.32 -7.48
N ILE A 101 -15.42 14.34 -6.17
CA ILE A 101 -14.46 14.95 -5.24
C ILE A 101 -13.98 13.93 -4.21
N VAL A 102 -13.00 14.31 -3.38
CA VAL A 102 -12.58 13.56 -2.18
C VAL A 102 -13.24 14.15 -0.92
N PRO A 103 -14.35 13.59 -0.40
CA PRO A 103 -15.06 14.10 0.77
C PRO A 103 -14.38 13.64 2.07
N LEU A 104 -13.19 14.19 2.35
CA LEU A 104 -12.28 13.72 3.41
C LEU A 104 -12.95 13.61 4.79
N GLU A 105 -13.76 14.60 5.17
CA GLU A 105 -14.43 14.64 6.47
C GLU A 105 -15.41 13.46 6.64
N TRP A 106 -16.18 13.17 5.59
CA TRP A 106 -17.14 12.07 5.59
C TRP A 106 -16.45 10.70 5.55
N MET A 107 -15.39 10.54 4.74
CA MET A 107 -14.77 9.24 4.53
C MET A 107 -13.78 8.84 5.62
N THR A 108 -13.15 9.79 6.31
CA THR A 108 -12.09 9.53 7.32
C THR A 108 -12.53 8.55 8.43
N PRO A 109 -13.73 8.66 9.03
CA PRO A 109 -14.22 7.72 10.03
C PRO A 109 -14.39 6.27 9.54
N TYR A 110 -14.49 6.08 8.22
CA TYR A 110 -14.69 4.77 7.59
C TYR A 110 -13.44 4.24 6.89
N PHE A 111 -12.38 5.05 6.77
CA PHE A 111 -11.15 4.64 6.13
C PHE A 111 -10.47 3.56 6.97
N THR A 112 -10.33 2.35 6.46
CA THR A 112 -9.65 1.22 7.11
C THR A 112 -8.59 0.61 6.20
N ASP A 113 -7.91 -0.43 6.68
CA ASP A 113 -6.96 -1.21 5.89
C ASP A 113 -7.65 -1.87 4.69
N GLU A 114 -8.92 -2.27 4.86
CA GLU A 114 -9.76 -2.76 3.75
C GLU A 114 -10.05 -1.65 2.74
N THR A 115 -10.29 -0.41 3.16
CA THR A 115 -10.42 0.74 2.22
C THR A 115 -9.16 0.92 1.40
N LEU A 116 -7.99 0.91 2.06
CA LEU A 116 -6.70 1.07 1.41
C LEU A 116 -6.43 -0.06 0.41
N ALA A 117 -6.74 -1.29 0.78
CA ALA A 117 -6.57 -2.46 -0.08
C ALA A 117 -7.51 -2.43 -1.29
N TRP A 118 -8.77 -2.05 -1.12
CA TRP A 118 -9.71 -1.91 -2.24
C TRP A 118 -9.28 -0.83 -3.21
N TRP A 119 -8.84 0.32 -2.70
CA TRP A 119 -8.30 1.39 -3.52
C TRP A 119 -7.03 0.96 -4.26
N TYR A 120 -6.12 0.25 -3.59
CA TYR A 120 -4.90 -0.28 -4.20
C TYR A 120 -5.18 -1.33 -5.28
N GLN A 121 -6.17 -2.20 -5.07
CA GLN A 121 -6.56 -3.19 -6.06
C GLN A 121 -7.10 -2.55 -7.34
N ASP A 122 -7.83 -1.45 -7.24
CA ASP A 122 -8.35 -0.74 -8.41
C ASP A 122 -7.22 0.08 -9.07
N ASP A 123 -6.70 1.10 -8.36
CA ASP A 123 -5.82 2.13 -8.96
C ASP A 123 -4.35 2.07 -8.52
N GLY A 124 -3.99 1.04 -7.74
CA GLY A 124 -2.63 0.84 -7.28
C GLY A 124 -1.72 0.11 -8.27
N HIS A 125 -0.42 0.39 -8.18
CA HIS A 125 0.62 -0.26 -8.95
C HIS A 125 1.93 -0.37 -8.16
N LEU A 126 2.52 -1.56 -8.13
CA LEU A 126 3.86 -1.81 -7.61
C LEU A 126 4.89 -1.76 -8.73
N LYS A 127 5.85 -0.84 -8.63
CA LYS A 127 7.00 -0.80 -9.53
C LYS A 127 8.17 -1.59 -8.94
N ILE A 128 8.67 -2.54 -9.72
CA ILE A 128 9.87 -3.32 -9.41
C ILE A 128 10.96 -2.95 -10.42
N GLU A 129 12.15 -2.63 -9.93
CA GLU A 129 13.33 -2.33 -10.74
C GLU A 129 14.50 -3.19 -10.26
N ASN A 130 15.21 -3.84 -11.19
CA ASN A 130 16.34 -4.73 -10.88
C ASN A 130 16.00 -5.81 -9.82
N GLY A 131 14.76 -6.32 -9.82
CA GLY A 131 14.28 -7.34 -8.87
C GLY A 131 14.02 -6.81 -7.45
N LYS A 132 13.97 -5.49 -7.27
CA LYS A 132 13.75 -4.82 -5.98
C LYS A 132 12.53 -3.90 -6.07
N ILE A 133 11.75 -3.82 -5.00
CA ILE A 133 10.64 -2.85 -4.90
C ILE A 133 11.25 -1.44 -5.01
N SER A 134 10.77 -0.69 -6.00
CA SER A 134 11.19 0.68 -6.28
C SER A 134 10.20 1.67 -5.68
N LYS A 135 8.91 1.48 -5.96
CA LYS A 135 7.85 2.37 -5.45
C LYS A 135 6.46 1.76 -5.58
N ILE A 136 5.51 2.27 -4.79
CA ILE A 136 4.07 2.08 -4.97
C ILE A 136 3.47 3.37 -5.53
N VAL A 137 2.58 3.25 -6.51
CA VAL A 137 1.85 4.36 -7.12
C VAL A 137 0.36 4.12 -6.93
N LEU A 138 -0.38 5.14 -6.51
CA LEU A 138 -1.85 5.20 -6.55
C LEU A 138 -2.26 6.20 -7.63
N SER A 139 -2.95 5.72 -8.66
CA SER A 139 -3.36 6.52 -9.82
C SER A 139 -4.49 7.45 -9.41
N THR A 140 -4.15 8.71 -9.17
CA THR A 140 -5.00 9.73 -8.53
C THR A 140 -5.01 11.04 -9.32
N ASP A 141 -4.54 10.97 -10.56
CA ASP A 141 -4.42 12.08 -11.50
C ASP A 141 -5.78 12.69 -11.92
N SER A 142 -6.89 12.02 -11.61
CA SER A 142 -8.25 12.54 -11.80
C SER A 142 -8.72 13.51 -10.69
N PHE A 143 -8.09 13.47 -9.52
CA PHE A 143 -8.35 14.41 -8.43
C PHE A 143 -7.43 15.63 -8.55
N THR A 144 -7.81 16.73 -7.90
CA THR A 144 -6.96 17.92 -7.81
C THR A 144 -5.74 17.65 -6.92
N SER A 145 -4.67 18.44 -7.09
CA SER A 145 -3.49 18.34 -6.22
C SER A 145 -3.81 18.62 -4.76
N GLU A 146 -4.73 19.55 -4.47
CA GLU A 146 -5.19 19.82 -3.11
C GLU A 146 -5.88 18.61 -2.48
N GLU A 147 -6.77 17.93 -3.22
CA GLU A 147 -7.40 16.69 -2.76
C GLU A 147 -6.37 15.59 -2.51
N ASN A 148 -5.39 15.44 -3.40
CA ASN A 148 -4.33 14.45 -3.24
C ASN A 148 -3.40 14.75 -2.06
N GLU A 149 -3.08 16.02 -1.81
CA GLU A 149 -2.33 16.43 -0.62
C GLU A 149 -3.10 16.11 0.66
N ARG A 150 -4.41 16.34 0.67
CA ARG A 150 -5.30 15.95 1.79
C ARG A 150 -5.33 14.43 2.00
N LEU A 151 -5.35 13.64 0.93
CA LEU A 151 -5.23 12.17 1.01
C LEU A 151 -3.86 11.74 1.56
N ILE A 152 -2.77 12.37 1.11
CA ILE A 152 -1.41 12.13 1.65
C ILE A 152 -1.39 12.42 3.16
N HIS A 153 -1.99 13.54 3.60
CA HIS A 153 -2.09 13.88 5.01
C HIS A 153 -2.89 12.85 5.81
N LEU A 154 -4.01 12.36 5.27
CA LEU A 154 -4.78 11.27 5.89
C LEU A 154 -3.94 10.00 6.04
N LEU A 155 -3.26 9.56 4.98
CA LEU A 155 -2.41 8.37 5.00
C LEU A 155 -1.24 8.51 5.98
N HIS A 156 -0.63 9.69 6.05
CA HIS A 156 0.42 10.00 7.02
C HIS A 156 -0.13 9.99 8.47
N ARG A 157 -1.28 10.62 8.72
CA ARG A 157 -1.87 10.65 10.07
C ARG A 157 -2.33 9.27 10.54
N LYS A 158 -2.87 8.46 9.64
CA LYS A 158 -3.43 7.15 9.97
C LYS A 158 -2.37 6.06 10.08
N TYR A 159 -1.38 6.07 9.17
CA TYR A 159 -0.39 5.01 9.07
C TYR A 159 1.04 5.47 9.30
N GLY A 160 1.36 6.76 9.12
CA GLY A 160 2.74 7.26 9.16
C GLY A 160 3.46 7.15 7.81
N PHE A 161 2.75 6.85 6.73
CA PHE A 161 3.35 6.82 5.39
C PHE A 161 3.71 8.22 4.90
N THR A 162 4.89 8.33 4.28
CA THR A 162 5.39 9.56 3.67
C THR A 162 5.22 9.50 2.15
N PHE A 163 3.97 9.59 1.70
CA PHE A 163 3.66 9.71 0.27
C PHE A 163 4.03 11.09 -0.28
N ARG A 164 4.22 11.17 -1.60
CA ARG A 164 4.46 12.42 -2.34
C ARG A 164 3.68 12.41 -3.65
N LEU A 165 3.39 13.59 -4.18
CA LEU A 165 2.92 13.73 -5.55
C LEU A 165 4.08 13.52 -6.54
N ASP A 166 3.82 12.82 -7.64
CA ASP A 166 4.71 12.81 -8.79
C ASP A 166 4.34 13.86 -9.84
N GLY A 167 5.12 13.93 -10.93
CA GLY A 167 4.88 14.90 -12.01
C GLY A 167 3.57 14.70 -12.80
N GLN A 168 2.80 13.65 -12.53
CA GLN A 168 1.48 13.39 -13.11
C GLN A 168 0.36 13.59 -12.08
N ASN A 169 0.64 14.24 -10.94
CA ASN A 169 -0.31 14.41 -9.85
C ASN A 169 -0.78 13.07 -9.23
N ARG A 170 0.05 12.02 -9.25
CA ARG A 170 -0.25 10.75 -8.59
C ARG A 170 0.40 10.67 -7.22
N ILE A 171 -0.26 9.98 -6.29
CA ILE A 171 0.26 9.68 -4.96
C ILE A 171 1.28 8.52 -5.05
N VAL A 172 2.51 8.74 -4.60
CA VAL A 172 3.62 7.79 -4.74
C VAL A 172 4.39 7.58 -3.43
N LEU A 173 4.65 6.33 -3.10
CA LEU A 173 5.49 5.90 -1.98
C LEU A 173 6.80 5.35 -2.52
N TYR A 174 7.92 6.01 -2.22
CA TYR A 174 9.23 5.67 -2.78
C TYR A 174 10.11 4.84 -1.84
N GLU A 175 9.93 4.97 -0.53
CA GLU A 175 10.82 4.30 0.41
C GLU A 175 10.44 2.82 0.50
N ARG A 176 11.42 1.94 0.25
CA ARG A 176 11.21 0.51 0.08
C ARG A 176 10.57 -0.15 1.31
N PHE A 177 11.04 0.18 2.50
CA PHE A 177 10.48 -0.41 3.71
C PHE A 177 9.03 0.01 3.91
N GLN A 178 8.70 1.29 3.71
CA GLN A 178 7.31 1.76 3.72
C GLN A 178 6.46 1.07 2.66
N CYS A 179 6.99 0.79 1.47
CA CYS A 179 6.28 -0.03 0.49
C CYS A 179 6.00 -1.44 1.00
N ILE A 180 6.96 -2.07 1.69
CA ILE A 180 6.77 -3.40 2.28
C ILE A 180 5.74 -3.36 3.41
N VAL A 181 5.78 -2.34 4.28
CA VAL A 181 4.77 -2.12 5.32
C VAL A 181 3.38 -1.92 4.69
N PHE A 182 3.28 -1.10 3.65
CA PHE A 182 2.04 -0.91 2.90
C PHE A 182 1.49 -2.23 2.37
N LEU A 183 2.33 -3.02 1.70
CA LEU A 183 1.93 -4.32 1.15
C LEU A 183 1.46 -5.28 2.27
N HIS A 184 2.14 -5.29 3.42
CA HIS A 184 1.73 -6.10 4.57
C HIS A 184 0.37 -5.67 5.14
N ILE A 185 0.06 -4.37 5.17
CA ILE A 185 -1.24 -3.86 5.64
C ILE A 185 -2.38 -4.27 4.71
N VAL A 186 -2.16 -4.24 3.38
CA VAL A 186 -3.22 -4.54 2.41
C VAL A 186 -3.39 -6.03 2.13
N GLU A 187 -2.34 -6.84 2.31
CA GLU A 187 -2.29 -8.27 2.00
C GLU A 187 -3.51 -9.07 2.51
N PRO A 188 -3.99 -8.91 3.76
CA PRO A 188 -5.15 -9.67 4.26
C PRO A 188 -6.47 -9.42 3.49
N TYR A 189 -6.53 -8.37 2.67
CA TYR A 189 -7.71 -7.95 1.93
C TYR A 189 -7.52 -8.03 0.40
N MET A 190 -6.38 -8.54 -0.07
CA MET A 190 -6.11 -8.72 -1.49
C MET A 190 -6.84 -9.95 -2.03
N ASN A 191 -7.44 -9.82 -3.21
CA ASN A 191 -7.95 -10.95 -3.96
C ASN A 191 -6.81 -11.67 -4.72
N ASP A 192 -6.94 -12.98 -4.92
CA ASP A 192 -5.92 -13.82 -5.54
C ASP A 192 -5.49 -13.34 -6.94
N VAL A 193 -6.43 -12.94 -7.80
CA VAL A 193 -6.06 -12.44 -9.15
C VAL A 193 -5.36 -11.08 -9.09
N MET A 194 -5.49 -10.37 -7.96
CA MET A 194 -4.84 -9.09 -7.71
C MET A 194 -3.47 -9.24 -7.05
N HIS A 195 -3.04 -10.44 -6.66
CA HIS A 195 -1.69 -10.69 -6.14
C HIS A 195 -0.58 -10.37 -7.14
N ARG A 196 -0.88 -10.27 -8.45
CA ARG A 196 0.05 -9.72 -9.44
C ARG A 196 0.48 -8.26 -9.17
N LYS A 197 -0.32 -7.51 -8.39
CA LYS A 197 0.01 -6.17 -7.89
C LYS A 197 0.83 -6.23 -6.59
N MET A 198 1.03 -7.41 -6.02
CA MET A 198 1.96 -7.64 -4.91
C MET A 198 3.33 -8.01 -5.47
N ASN A 199 4.38 -8.01 -4.65
CA ASN A 199 5.74 -8.34 -5.09
C ASN A 199 5.83 -9.84 -5.45
N PRO A 200 5.75 -10.25 -6.74
CA PRO A 200 5.58 -11.66 -7.07
C PRO A 200 6.92 -12.41 -7.05
N HIS A 201 8.06 -11.68 -7.07
CA HIS A 201 9.38 -12.23 -7.31
C HIS A 201 10.47 -11.43 -6.56
N ALA A 202 10.60 -11.62 -5.25
CA ALA A 202 11.77 -11.16 -4.53
C ALA A 202 12.99 -12.01 -4.94
N ARG A 203 13.93 -11.45 -5.70
CA ARG A 203 15.21 -12.11 -5.99
C ARG A 203 16.18 -11.84 -4.84
N ILE A 204 16.71 -12.90 -4.23
CA ILE A 204 17.79 -12.81 -3.25
C ILE A 204 19.08 -12.49 -4.00
N GLN A 205 19.69 -11.33 -3.74
CA GLN A 205 21.01 -10.99 -4.28
C GLN A 205 22.14 -11.48 -3.33
N PRO A 206 23.35 -11.76 -3.86
CA PRO A 206 24.49 -12.14 -3.03
C PRO A 206 25.01 -10.97 -2.17
N PHE A 207 25.38 -11.27 -0.92
CA PHE A 207 25.78 -10.28 0.09
C PHE A 207 27.28 -9.94 0.04
N ALA A 208 27.61 -8.66 0.25
CA ALA A 208 29.00 -8.22 0.36
C ALA A 208 29.67 -8.75 1.64
N GLN A 209 30.92 -9.22 1.53
CA GLN A 209 31.65 -9.81 2.67
C GLN A 209 32.00 -8.81 3.79
N LYS A 210 32.03 -7.50 3.52
CA LYS A 210 32.37 -6.44 4.48
C LYS A 210 31.38 -5.27 4.40
N PRO A 211 30.25 -5.34 5.11
CA PRO A 211 29.30 -4.22 5.11
C PRO A 211 29.84 -3.03 5.91
N ALA A 212 29.66 -1.82 5.38
CA ALA A 212 29.94 -0.59 6.12
C ALA A 212 28.77 -0.25 7.04
N ILE A 213 28.99 -0.26 8.37
CA ILE A 213 28.00 0.15 9.37
C ILE A 213 28.25 1.62 9.74
N ARG A 214 27.21 2.44 9.70
CA ARG A 214 27.24 3.86 10.05
C ARG A 214 26.41 4.08 11.31
N LEU A 215 27.04 4.52 12.39
CA LEU A 215 26.38 4.76 13.68
C LEU A 215 26.33 6.25 13.99
N PRO A 216 25.41 6.74 14.85
CA PRO A 216 25.36 8.14 15.27
C PRO A 216 26.71 8.63 15.76
N LYS A 217 27.15 9.81 15.29
CA LYS A 217 28.48 10.37 15.57
C LYS A 217 28.74 10.60 17.06
N GLN A 218 27.68 10.86 17.83
CA GLN A 218 27.72 11.02 19.28
C GLN A 218 28.01 9.73 20.05
N TRP A 219 27.98 8.57 19.39
CA TRP A 219 28.31 7.30 20.03
C TRP A 219 29.80 6.99 19.90
N THR A 220 30.47 6.89 21.05
CA THR A 220 31.85 6.42 21.15
C THR A 220 31.85 4.94 21.50
N ILE A 221 32.42 4.11 20.62
CA ILE A 221 32.55 2.67 20.83
C ILE A 221 34.03 2.30 20.80
N GLU A 222 34.57 1.86 21.94
CA GLU A 222 35.99 1.52 22.09
C GLU A 222 36.39 0.26 21.34
N GLN A 223 35.53 -0.77 21.37
CA GLN A 223 35.73 -2.05 20.69
C GLN A 223 34.64 -2.33 19.65
N PRO A 224 34.58 -1.58 18.52
CA PRO A 224 33.46 -1.63 17.57
C PRO A 224 33.11 -3.04 17.11
N THR A 225 34.12 -3.86 16.78
CA THR A 225 33.91 -5.24 16.34
C THR A 225 33.22 -6.10 17.39
N LYS A 226 33.68 -6.05 18.64
CA LYS A 226 33.11 -6.85 19.72
C LYS A 226 31.71 -6.36 20.07
N THR A 227 31.59 -5.08 20.41
CA THR A 227 30.34 -4.46 20.86
C THR A 227 29.22 -4.58 19.83
N ILE A 228 29.52 -4.37 18.54
CA ILE A 228 28.49 -4.50 17.50
C ILE A 228 28.07 -5.96 17.31
N ASN A 229 28.99 -6.93 17.38
CA ASN A 229 28.59 -8.34 17.27
C ASN A 229 27.71 -8.79 18.44
N GLU A 230 28.05 -8.43 19.67
CA GLU A 230 27.24 -8.73 20.85
C GLU A 230 25.85 -8.10 20.73
N ALA A 231 25.77 -6.84 20.31
CA ALA A 231 24.49 -6.17 20.10
C ALA A 231 23.62 -6.84 19.03
N LEU A 232 24.22 -7.27 17.92
CA LEU A 232 23.50 -7.89 16.79
C LEU A 232 22.89 -9.25 17.14
N GLU A 233 23.29 -9.89 18.25
CA GLU A 233 22.62 -11.10 18.73
C GLU A 233 21.12 -10.86 18.98
N ARG A 234 20.75 -9.64 19.37
CA ARG A 234 19.35 -9.20 19.57
C ARG A 234 18.50 -9.29 18.30
N LEU A 235 19.09 -9.33 17.11
CA LEU A 235 18.32 -9.55 15.87
C LEU A 235 17.57 -10.88 15.86
N ALA A 236 17.95 -11.85 16.70
CA ALA A 236 17.19 -13.08 16.89
C ALA A 236 15.73 -12.82 17.33
N TYR A 237 15.46 -11.69 18.00
CA TYR A 237 14.10 -11.28 18.35
C TYR A 237 13.22 -11.01 17.12
N LEU A 238 13.80 -10.46 16.05
CA LEU A 238 13.11 -10.19 14.76
C LEU A 238 13.11 -11.40 13.83
N LEU A 239 13.88 -12.43 14.17
CA LEU A 239 14.10 -13.66 13.42
C LEU A 239 13.87 -14.90 14.30
N PRO A 240 12.70 -15.07 14.94
CA PRO A 240 12.43 -16.28 15.71
C PRO A 240 12.57 -17.51 14.81
N ASN A 241 13.41 -18.46 15.22
CA ASN A 241 13.73 -19.67 14.43
C ASN A 241 14.19 -19.35 12.99
N ASP A 242 15.00 -18.29 12.83
CA ASP A 242 15.54 -17.82 11.54
C ASP A 242 14.48 -17.44 10.49
N THR A 243 13.23 -17.22 10.93
CA THR A 243 12.13 -16.73 10.09
C THR A 243 11.80 -15.30 10.47
N ILE A 244 11.62 -14.42 9.48
CA ILE A 244 11.34 -13.00 9.72
C ILE A 244 9.93 -12.83 10.28
N ASP A 245 9.85 -12.17 11.43
CA ASP A 245 8.58 -11.71 12.01
C ASP A 245 8.34 -10.25 11.56
N MET A 246 7.58 -10.08 10.48
CA MET A 246 7.30 -8.75 9.92
C MET A 246 6.52 -7.86 10.88
N THR A 247 5.68 -8.43 11.75
CA THR A 247 4.94 -7.67 12.76
C THR A 247 5.92 -7.00 13.73
N ARG A 248 6.86 -7.78 14.29
CA ARG A 248 7.92 -7.22 15.16
C ARG A 248 8.78 -6.20 14.44
N VAL A 249 9.12 -6.44 13.17
CA VAL A 249 9.90 -5.46 12.39
C VAL A 249 9.13 -4.14 12.24
N ILE A 250 7.85 -4.20 11.90
CA ILE A 250 7.03 -2.98 11.73
C ILE A 250 6.93 -2.21 13.04
N GLU A 251 6.60 -2.89 14.15
CA GLU A 251 6.50 -2.27 15.48
C GLU A 251 7.79 -1.54 15.91
N GLN A 252 8.95 -2.06 15.51
CA GLN A 252 10.24 -1.51 15.93
C GLN A 252 10.78 -0.41 15.01
N PHE A 253 10.39 -0.40 13.73
CA PHE A 253 10.99 0.46 12.71
C PHE A 253 10.00 1.42 12.03
N PHE A 254 8.70 1.37 12.35
CA PHE A 254 7.68 2.19 11.71
C PHE A 254 6.69 2.78 12.74
N PRO A 255 6.30 4.08 12.63
CA PRO A 255 6.74 5.06 11.63
C PRO A 255 8.19 5.51 11.83
N ARG A 256 8.86 5.89 10.74
CA ARG A 256 10.26 6.31 10.80
C ARG A 256 10.41 7.73 11.36
N PRO A 257 11.41 7.98 12.22
CA PRO A 257 11.73 9.35 12.65
C PRO A 257 12.24 10.18 11.47
N THR A 258 11.79 11.43 11.39
CA THR A 258 12.07 12.37 10.28
C THR A 258 13.42 13.08 10.36
N HIS A 259 14.15 12.91 11.46
CA HIS A 259 15.34 13.73 11.74
C HIS A 259 16.61 13.06 11.21
N PRO A 260 17.36 13.71 10.29
CA PRO A 260 18.66 13.23 9.88
C PRO A 260 19.63 13.29 11.07
N ILE A 261 20.27 12.17 11.36
CA ILE A 261 21.31 12.07 12.39
C ILE A 261 22.65 11.95 11.68
N GLU A 262 23.64 12.78 12.05
CA GLU A 262 25.01 12.63 11.56
C GLU A 262 25.57 11.26 11.97
N LYS A 263 26.18 10.55 11.02
CA LYS A 263 26.72 9.20 11.26
C LYS A 263 28.23 9.14 11.03
N LYS A 264 28.92 8.38 11.87
CA LYS A 264 30.33 7.99 11.75
C LYS A 264 30.44 6.56 11.23
N HIS A 265 31.43 6.31 10.37
CA HIS A 265 31.71 4.99 9.83
C HIS A 265 32.47 4.11 10.80
N TYR A 266 32.05 2.85 10.90
CA TYR A 266 32.77 1.78 11.58
C TYR A 266 32.97 0.62 10.60
N GLN A 267 34.21 0.17 10.44
CA GLN A 267 34.52 -1.09 9.75
C GLN A 267 34.55 -2.21 10.79
N VAL A 268 33.74 -3.24 10.57
CA VAL A 268 33.41 -4.25 11.58
C VAL A 268 33.57 -5.61 10.93
N ARG A 269 34.26 -6.54 11.59
CA ARG A 269 34.28 -7.95 11.18
C ARG A 269 33.11 -8.67 11.89
N LEU A 270 32.06 -8.98 11.14
CA LEU A 270 30.89 -9.66 11.68
C LEU A 270 31.10 -11.18 11.79
N THR A 271 30.51 -11.80 12.80
CA THR A 271 30.35 -13.27 12.84
C THR A 271 29.48 -13.74 11.67
N ASP A 272 29.65 -15.00 11.24
CA ASP A 272 28.85 -15.55 10.14
C ASP A 272 27.35 -15.52 10.46
N THR A 273 26.96 -15.79 11.71
CA THR A 273 25.57 -15.73 12.18
C THR A 273 25.00 -14.32 12.06
N ASN A 274 25.68 -13.31 12.61
CA ASN A 274 25.22 -11.92 12.52
C ASN A 274 25.19 -11.42 11.08
N ARG A 275 26.16 -11.82 10.27
CA ARG A 275 26.18 -11.50 8.83
C ARG A 275 24.95 -12.06 8.11
N LYS A 276 24.60 -13.33 8.36
CA LYS A 276 23.41 -13.97 7.76
C LYS A 276 22.13 -13.26 8.19
N ARG A 277 21.93 -13.01 9.48
CA ARG A 277 20.73 -12.34 10.03
C ARG A 277 20.55 -10.94 9.46
N LEU A 278 21.62 -10.14 9.46
CA LEU A 278 21.62 -8.80 8.89
C LEU A 278 21.26 -8.80 7.40
N HIS A 279 21.83 -9.73 6.65
CA HIS A 279 21.53 -9.85 5.23
C HIS A 279 20.06 -10.22 4.97
N GLN A 280 19.56 -11.22 5.69
CA GLN A 280 18.16 -11.66 5.58
C GLN A 280 17.20 -10.51 5.85
N LEU A 281 17.38 -9.79 6.98
CA LEU A 281 16.56 -8.64 7.33
C LEU A 281 16.69 -7.52 6.29
N HIS A 282 17.90 -7.21 5.84
CA HIS A 282 18.11 -6.17 4.82
C HIS A 282 17.37 -6.47 3.51
N GLU A 283 17.52 -7.68 2.98
CA GLU A 283 16.89 -8.04 1.70
C GLU A 283 15.37 -8.12 1.81
N ALA A 284 14.84 -8.64 2.92
CA ALA A 284 13.40 -8.76 3.11
C ALA A 284 12.72 -7.41 3.39
N THR A 285 13.35 -6.53 4.17
CA THR A 285 12.71 -5.30 4.68
C THR A 285 13.18 -4.04 3.95
N GLY A 286 14.34 -4.07 3.29
CA GLY A 286 14.99 -2.86 2.77
C GLY A 286 15.63 -1.97 3.84
N LEU A 287 15.54 -2.31 5.13
CA LEU A 287 16.23 -1.59 6.20
C LEU A 287 17.73 -1.65 5.99
N SER A 288 18.42 -0.53 6.12
CA SER A 288 19.87 -0.49 6.03
C SER A 288 20.50 -1.27 7.18
N LEU A 289 21.68 -1.83 6.93
CA LEU A 289 22.49 -2.50 7.96
C LEU A 289 22.79 -1.60 9.15
N SER A 290 22.87 -0.29 8.89
CA SER A 290 23.05 0.72 9.93
C SER A 290 21.81 0.90 10.80
N GLU A 291 20.60 0.88 10.23
CA GLU A 291 19.36 0.94 11.00
C GLU A 291 19.22 -0.28 11.92
N LEU A 292 19.49 -1.47 11.39
CA LEU A 292 19.48 -2.71 12.17
C LEU A 292 20.50 -2.69 13.30
N ALA A 293 21.75 -2.27 13.02
CA ALA A 293 22.79 -2.16 14.04
C ALA A 293 22.47 -1.11 15.11
N ILE A 294 21.91 0.05 14.72
CA ILE A 294 21.48 1.08 15.67
C ILE A 294 20.38 0.56 16.58
N TRP A 295 19.39 -0.14 16.03
CA TRP A 295 18.32 -0.76 16.84
C TRP A 295 18.90 -1.79 17.82
N SER A 296 19.79 -2.65 17.35
CA SER A 296 20.48 -3.66 18.18
C SER A 296 21.32 -3.07 19.30
N LEU A 297 21.84 -1.85 19.14
CA LEU A 297 22.65 -1.17 20.17
C LEU A 297 21.81 -0.40 21.19
N LYS A 298 20.55 -0.06 20.87
CA LYS A 298 19.64 0.68 21.77
C LYS A 298 18.82 -0.20 22.69
N ASN A 299 18.45 -1.38 22.20
CA ASN A 299 17.76 -2.43 22.94
C ASN A 299 18.79 -3.43 23.45
#